data_AF-A0A3C1A393-F1
#
_entry.id   AF-A0A3C1A393-F1
#
_cell.length_a   1.000
_cell.length_b   1.000
_cell.length_c   1.000
_cell.angle_alpha   90.00
_cell.angle_beta   90.00
_cell.angle_gamma   90.00
#
_symmetry.space_group_name_H-M   'P 1'
#
loop_
_entity.id
_entity.type
_entity.pdbx_description
1 polymer ?
#
loop_
_entity_poly.entity_id
_entity_poly.type
_entity_poly.pdbx_seq_one_letter_code
_entity_poly.pdbx_strand_id
1 'polypeptide(L)'
;MAFYIASAGYRAFRARNFETFLLVVACLVVLVGQAPLAQYLWEQLPALKDWVLGVPGTAGARGILIGVALGSLATGVRVLVGFDRPYSE
;
A
#
# COMPACT_ATOMS: atom_id res chain seq x y z
N MET A 1 -5.20 -10.99 -15.92
CA MET A 1 -4.88 -9.92 -14.94
C MET A 1 -6.09 -9.47 -14.13
N ALA A 2 -7.24 -9.18 -14.77
CA ALA A 2 -8.46 -8.77 -14.07
C ALA A 2 -8.94 -9.75 -12.96
N PHE A 3 -8.91 -11.07 -13.19
CA PHE A 3 -9.29 -12.08 -12.19
C PHE A 3 -8.35 -12.14 -10.97
N TYR A 4 -7.05 -11.85 -11.15
CA TYR A 4 -6.10 -11.78 -10.05
C TYR A 4 -6.31 -10.53 -9.19
N ILE A 5 -6.56 -9.38 -9.84
CA ILE A 5 -6.87 -8.13 -9.15
C ILE A 5 -8.20 -8.26 -8.40
N ALA A 6 -9.22 -8.87 -9.03
CA ALA A 6 -10.51 -9.12 -8.40
C ALA A 6 -10.40 -10.06 -7.19
N SER A 7 -9.65 -11.16 -7.29
CA SER A 7 -9.46 -12.10 -6.16
C SER A 7 -8.53 -11.57 -5.07
N ALA A 8 -7.59 -10.69 -5.39
CA ALA A 8 -6.76 -9.96 -4.42
C ALA A 8 -7.59 -8.91 -3.67
N GLY A 9 -8.43 -8.15 -4.39
CA GLY A 9 -9.41 -7.23 -3.79
C GLY A 9 -10.37 -7.96 -2.86
N TYR A 10 -10.96 -9.08 -3.30
CA TYR A 10 -11.87 -9.87 -2.47
C TYR A 10 -11.22 -10.39 -1.17
N ARG A 11 -9.92 -10.75 -1.19
CA ARG A 11 -9.18 -11.13 0.03
C ARG A 11 -8.82 -9.94 0.91
N ALA A 12 -8.51 -8.78 0.32
CA ALA A 12 -8.19 -7.56 1.05
C ALA A 12 -9.44 -6.93 1.72
N PHE A 13 -10.64 -7.11 1.15
CA PHE A 13 -11.90 -6.62 1.71
C PHE A 13 -12.58 -7.60 2.69
N ARG A 14 -12.09 -8.83 2.85
CA ARG A 14 -12.65 -9.79 3.81
C ARG A 14 -12.22 -9.42 5.23
N ALA A 15 -12.97 -8.50 5.84
CA ALA A 15 -12.79 -7.97 7.18
C ALA A 15 -12.88 -9.09 8.24
N ARG A 16 -11.73 -9.71 8.54
CA ARG A 16 -11.59 -10.65 9.66
C ARG A 16 -10.77 -10.04 10.81
N ASN A 17 -9.96 -9.01 10.52
CA ASN A 17 -9.04 -8.38 11.46
C ASN A 17 -9.28 -6.86 11.55
N PHE A 18 -9.00 -6.29 12.73
CA PHE A 18 -9.20 -4.85 13.02
C PHE A 18 -8.37 -3.95 12.09
N GLU A 19 -7.17 -4.37 11.70
CA GLU A 19 -6.32 -3.62 10.75
C GLU A 19 -6.95 -3.56 9.35
N THR A 20 -7.57 -4.64 8.89
CA THR A 20 -8.26 -4.68 7.59
C THR A 20 -9.47 -3.74 7.60
N PHE A 21 -10.21 -3.69 8.70
CA PHE A 21 -11.32 -2.75 8.86
C PHE A 21 -10.85 -1.29 8.77
N LEU A 22 -9.76 -0.94 9.48
CA LEU A 22 -9.15 0.40 9.40
C LEU A 22 -8.72 0.75 7.97
N LEU A 23 -8.12 -0.19 7.24
CA LEU A 23 -7.73 0.01 5.84
C LEU A 23 -8.94 0.26 4.93
N VAL A 24 -10.02 -0.52 5.11
CA VAL A 24 -11.26 -0.36 4.32
C VAL A 24 -11.92 0.99 4.60
N VAL A 25 -11.99 1.42 5.87
CA VAL A 25 -12.53 2.73 6.25
C VAL A 25 -11.68 3.86 5.67
N ALA A 26 -10.35 3.78 5.79
CA ALA A 26 -9.46 4.78 5.19
C ALA A 26 -9.62 4.85 3.66
N CYS A 27 -9.77 3.69 3.01
CA CYS A 27 -10.01 3.61 1.57
C CYS A 27 -11.36 4.26 1.18
N LEU A 28 -12.43 3.99 1.92
CA LEU A 28 -13.75 4.62 1.70
C LEU A 28 -13.67 6.15 1.83
N VAL A 29 -13.00 6.66 2.87
CA VAL A 29 -12.81 8.10 3.07
C VAL A 29 -12.06 8.74 1.90
N VAL A 30 -10.98 8.12 1.44
CA VAL A 30 -10.19 8.63 0.30
C VAL A 30 -10.98 8.56 -1.01
N LEU A 31 -11.71 7.47 -1.26
CA LEU A 31 -12.52 7.31 -2.47
C LEU A 31 -13.66 8.33 -2.53
N VAL A 32 -14.34 8.59 -1.41
CA VAL A 32 -15.36 9.63 -1.31
C VAL A 32 -14.74 11.02 -1.49
N GLY A 33 -13.57 11.28 -0.88
CA GLY A 33 -12.85 12.54 -1.03
C GLY A 33 -12.28 12.80 -2.44
N GLN A 34 -12.11 11.76 -3.27
CA GLN A 34 -11.66 11.89 -4.67
C GLN A 34 -12.82 12.26 -5.62
N ALA A 35 -14.07 12.04 -5.21
CA ALA A 35 -15.22 12.38 -6.04
C ALA A 35 -15.31 13.91 -6.24
N PRO A 36 -15.47 14.42 -7.47
CA PRO A 36 -15.57 15.86 -7.73
C PRO A 36 -16.80 16.53 -7.09
N LEU A 37 -17.74 15.74 -6.57
CA LEU A 37 -18.90 16.17 -5.76
C LEU A 37 -18.58 16.37 -4.28
N ALA A 38 -17.42 15.93 -3.78
CA ALA A 38 -17.05 16.00 -2.36
C ALA A 38 -16.97 17.44 -1.84
N GLN A 39 -16.49 18.37 -2.67
CA GLN A 39 -16.43 19.80 -2.36
C GLN A 39 -17.81 20.43 -2.11
N TYR A 40 -18.87 19.90 -2.71
CA TYR A 40 -20.24 20.40 -2.56
C TYR A 40 -20.97 19.82 -1.34
N LEU A 41 -20.55 18.64 -0.87
CA LEU A 41 -21.12 18.00 0.32
C LEU A 41 -20.47 18.52 1.61
N TRP A 42 -19.15 18.70 1.62
CA TRP A 42 -18.41 19.16 2.79
C TRP A 42 -17.03 19.70 2.38
N GLU A 43 -16.79 21.00 2.62
CA GLU A 43 -15.56 21.71 2.23
C GLU A 43 -14.26 21.15 2.84
N GLN A 44 -14.36 20.36 3.91
CA GLN A 44 -13.22 19.82 4.67
C GLN A 44 -12.86 18.38 4.26
N LEU A 45 -13.69 17.71 3.46
CA LEU A 45 -13.40 16.37 2.92
C LEU A 45 -12.11 16.33 2.07
N PRO A 46 -11.84 17.31 1.19
CA PRO A 46 -10.59 17.34 0.42
C PRO A 46 -9.35 17.43 1.31
N ALA A 47 -9.40 18.25 2.37
CA ALA A 47 -8.29 18.41 3.32
C ALA A 47 -8.02 17.11 4.10
N LEU A 48 -9.07 16.37 4.48
CA LEU A 48 -8.91 15.07 5.15
C LEU A 48 -8.26 14.04 4.22
N LYS A 49 -8.69 13.97 2.96
CA LYS A 49 -8.09 13.11 1.93
C LYS A 49 -6.62 13.45 1.69
N ASP A 50 -6.27 14.74 1.59
CA ASP A 50 -4.89 15.17 1.37
C ASP A 50 -4.01 14.89 2.59
N TRP A 51 -4.54 14.98 3.82
CA TRP A 51 -3.82 14.56 5.03
C TRP A 51 -3.56 13.05 5.06
N VAL A 52 -4.56 12.21 4.73
CA VAL A 52 -4.41 10.74 4.66
C VAL A 52 -3.38 10.34 3.61
N LEU A 53 -3.43 10.95 2.43
CA LEU A 53 -2.47 10.65 1.38
C LEU A 53 -1.08 11.20 1.72
N GLY A 54 -1.01 12.39 2.28
CA GLY A 54 0.22 13.11 2.60
C GLY A 54 1.00 12.54 3.77
N VAL A 55 0.33 12.04 4.81
CA VAL A 55 0.99 11.57 6.03
C VAL A 55 1.11 10.04 6.06
N PRO A 56 0.06 9.24 6.33
CA PRO A 56 0.20 7.78 6.39
C PRO A 56 0.48 7.14 5.03
N GLY A 57 -0.10 7.66 3.95
CA GLY A 57 0.13 7.16 2.59
C GLY A 57 1.60 7.28 2.16
N THR A 58 2.17 8.48 2.26
CA THR A 58 3.59 8.68 1.91
C THR A 58 4.55 8.00 2.89
N ALA A 59 4.23 7.95 4.19
CA ALA A 59 5.03 7.27 5.19
C ALA A 59 5.12 5.76 4.90
N GLY A 60 3.98 5.13 4.60
CA GLY A 60 3.92 3.71 4.23
C GLY A 60 4.73 3.43 2.95
N ALA A 61 4.54 4.25 1.91
CA ALA A 61 5.28 4.09 0.66
C ALA A 61 6.80 4.20 0.85
N ARG A 62 7.26 5.17 1.65
CA ARG A 62 8.68 5.33 1.99
C ARG A 62 9.21 4.14 2.79
N GLY A 63 8.46 3.65 3.76
CA GLY A 63 8.84 2.46 4.54
C GLY A 63 9.00 1.22 3.67
N ILE A 64 8.06 0.99 2.74
CA ILE A 64 8.15 -0.11 1.76
C ILE A 64 9.39 0.05 0.88
N LEU A 65 9.66 1.24 0.35
CA LEU A 65 10.83 1.49 -0.49
C LEU A 65 12.14 1.21 0.25
N ILE A 66 12.25 1.65 1.51
CA ILE A 66 13.43 1.37 2.34
C ILE A 66 13.56 -0.14 2.59
N GLY A 67 12.46 -0.81 2.93
CA GLY A 67 12.47 -2.27 3.15
C GLY A 67 12.87 -3.05 1.91
N VAL A 68 12.35 -2.68 0.74
CA VAL A 68 12.71 -3.27 -0.55
C VAL A 68 14.18 -3.01 -0.89
N ALA A 69 14.68 -1.80 -0.68
CA ALA A 69 16.08 -1.46 -0.92
C ALA A 69 17.03 -2.26 -0.01
N LEU A 70 16.71 -2.38 1.28
CA LEU A 70 17.51 -3.19 2.19
C LEU A 70 17.44 -4.68 1.86
N GLY A 71 16.26 -5.18 1.48
CA GLY A 71 16.07 -6.57 1.07
C GLY A 71 16.85 -6.92 -0.19
N SER A 72 16.86 -6.01 -1.19
CA SER A 72 17.63 -6.22 -2.42
C SER A 72 19.14 -6.15 -2.16
N LEU A 73 19.60 -5.24 -1.30
CA LEU A 73 21.01 -5.18 -0.87
C LEU A 73 21.43 -6.45 -0.14
N ALA A 74 20.62 -6.92 0.82
CA ALA A 74 20.91 -8.16 1.56
C ALA A 74 21.00 -9.38 0.62
N THR A 75 20.10 -9.45 -0.36
CA THR A 75 20.12 -10.51 -1.39
C THR A 75 21.36 -10.39 -2.27
N GLY A 76 21.71 -9.18 -2.71
CA GLY A 76 22.92 -8.93 -3.50
C GLY A 76 24.20 -9.32 -2.75
N VAL A 77 24.30 -9.01 -1.46
CA VAL A 77 25.44 -9.40 -0.62
C VAL A 77 25.55 -10.92 -0.50
N ARG A 78 24.44 -11.65 -0.31
CA ARG A 78 24.47 -13.14 -0.25
C ARG A 78 24.98 -13.76 -1.55
N VAL A 79 24.59 -13.20 -2.69
CA VAL A 79 25.08 -13.64 -4.00
C VAL A 79 26.58 -13.34 -4.15
N LEU A 80 27.04 -12.13 -3.80
CA LEU A 80 28.45 -11.73 -3.91
C LEU A 80 29.38 -12.55 -3.00
N VAL A 81 28.94 -12.86 -1.78
CA VAL A 81 29.69 -13.69 -0.82
C VAL A 81 29.66 -15.17 -1.23
N GLY A 82 28.84 -15.55 -2.20
CA GLY A 82 28.76 -16.91 -2.74
C GLY A 82 27.96 -17.89 -1.86
N PHE A 83 27.15 -17.36 -0.93
CA PHE A 83 26.20 -18.16 -0.15
C PHE A 83 25.07 -18.70 -1.04
N ASP A 84 24.57 -17.85 -1.94
CA ASP A 84 23.61 -18.25 -2.97
C ASP A 84 24.37 -18.40 -4.30
N ARG A 85 24.46 -19.62 -4.83
CA ARG A 85 24.99 -19.93 -6.17
C ARG A 85 23.82 -20.14 -7.13
N PRO A 86 23.34 -19.10 -7.82
CA PRO A 86 22.21 -19.24 -8.76
C PRO A 86 22.55 -20.03 -10.04
N TYR A 87 23.82 -20.39 -10.27
CA TYR A 87 24.31 -20.94 -11.54
C TYR A 87 25.26 -22.14 -11.36
N SER A 88 24.98 -23.05 -10.42
CA SER A 88 25.78 -24.28 -10.25
C SER A 88 25.10 -25.54 -10.80
N GLU A 89 24.40 -25.41 -11.93
CA GLU A 89 24.19 -26.48 -12.90
C GLU A 89 24.91 -26.11 -14.21
#